data_AF-A0A8H6YNW4-F1
#
_entry.id   AF-A0A8H6YNW4-F1
#
_cell.length_a   1.000
_cell.length_b   1.000
_cell.length_c   1.000
_cell.angle_alpha   90.00
_cell.angle_beta   90.00
_cell.angle_gamma   90.00
#
_symmetry.space_group_name_H-M   'P 1'
#
loop_
_entity.id
_entity.type
_entity.pdbx_description
1 polymer ?
#
loop_
_entity_poly.entity_id
_entity_poly.type
_entity_poly.pdbx_seq_one_letter_code
_entity_poly.pdbx_strand_id
1 'polypeptide(L)'
;MPIELKGSCHCGAVRFSLQSSTAVPYQLCLCSICRKVGGVGGSVNLGGHYETLKIEKGQEHISVYKAVMNRDTPEESIAASERNFCSKCSAMLWLYDKSWPELVHPFASAIDSPALQIPEKMVCVKADSKPDYVRLPEGAKEVYAEYGPESLESWHKKNGLFVD
;
A
#
# COMPACT_ATOMS: atom_id res chain seq x y z
N MET A 1 -15.08 -14.56 6.68
CA MET A 1 -14.32 -15.02 5.50
C MET A 1 -13.59 -13.81 4.95
N PRO A 2 -12.31 -13.94 4.58
CA PRO A 2 -11.55 -12.87 3.93
C PRO A 2 -12.26 -12.36 2.68
N ILE A 3 -12.05 -11.08 2.38
CA ILE A 3 -12.61 -10.46 1.18
C ILE A 3 -11.67 -10.72 0.01
N GLU A 4 -12.21 -11.20 -1.11
CA GLU A 4 -11.47 -11.24 -2.37
C GLU A 4 -11.35 -9.83 -2.95
N LEU A 5 -10.11 -9.34 -3.05
CA LEU A 5 -9.77 -8.11 -3.74
C LEU A 5 -9.34 -8.46 -5.16
N LYS A 6 -9.88 -7.75 -6.15
CA LYS A 6 -9.46 -7.81 -7.55
C LYS A 6 -8.90 -6.46 -7.95
N GLY A 7 -7.71 -6.48 -8.52
CA GLY A 7 -7.00 -5.27 -8.92
C GLY A 7 -6.42 -5.35 -10.31
N SER A 8 -6.10 -4.19 -10.85
CA SER A 8 -5.47 -4.06 -12.15
C SER A 8 -4.54 -2.85 -12.21
N CYS A 9 -3.69 -2.83 -13.24
CA CYS A 9 -2.95 -1.62 -13.58
C CYS A 9 -3.82 -0.68 -14.43
N HIS A 10 -3.42 0.60 -14.51
CA HIS A 10 -4.18 1.60 -15.27
C HIS A 10 -4.42 1.24 -16.75
N CYS A 11 -3.44 0.66 -17.44
CA CYS A 11 -3.59 0.29 -18.85
C CYS A 11 -4.29 -1.07 -19.08
N GLY A 12 -4.70 -1.78 -18.02
CA GLY A 12 -5.36 -3.09 -18.10
C GLY A 12 -4.45 -4.24 -18.59
N ALA A 13 -3.14 -4.01 -18.67
CA ALA A 13 -2.16 -5.02 -19.04
C ALA A 13 -1.99 -6.08 -17.95
N VAL A 14 -2.05 -5.67 -16.67
CA VAL A 14 -1.92 -6.54 -15.50
C VAL A 14 -3.25 -6.64 -14.78
N ARG A 15 -3.64 -7.85 -14.36
CA ARG A 15 -4.78 -8.13 -13.47
C ARG A 15 -4.37 -9.14 -12.41
N PHE A 16 -4.84 -8.95 -11.19
CA PHE A 16 -4.54 -9.84 -10.08
C PHE A 16 -5.71 -9.92 -9.10
N SER A 17 -5.71 -10.97 -8.30
CA SER A 17 -6.64 -11.14 -7.17
C SER A 17 -5.91 -11.65 -5.94
N LEU A 18 -6.43 -11.35 -4.75
CA LEU A 18 -5.91 -11.83 -3.46
C LEU A 18 -6.99 -11.76 -2.37
N GLN A 19 -6.83 -12.49 -1.28
CA GLN A 19 -7.71 -12.45 -0.11
C GLN A 19 -7.17 -11.47 0.93
N SER A 20 -8.06 -10.73 1.59
CA SER A 20 -7.71 -9.74 2.61
C SER A 20 -8.61 -9.83 3.84
N SER A 21 -7.97 -9.86 5.01
CA SER A 21 -8.63 -9.67 6.30
C SER A 21 -8.67 -8.21 6.77
N THR A 22 -8.05 -7.30 6.00
CA THR A 22 -7.73 -5.92 6.38
C THR A 22 -7.85 -4.99 5.17
N ALA A 23 -8.99 -5.08 4.49
CA ALA A 23 -9.24 -4.40 3.21
C ALA A 23 -9.57 -2.90 3.36
N VAL A 24 -9.75 -2.37 4.57
CA VAL A 24 -10.15 -0.97 4.76
C VAL A 24 -8.95 -0.05 4.56
N PRO A 25 -8.99 0.91 3.61
CA PRO A 25 -7.89 1.81 3.26
C PRO A 25 -7.72 2.96 4.27
N TYR A 26 -7.36 2.64 5.51
CA TYR A 26 -7.32 3.64 6.60
C TYR A 26 -6.01 4.43 6.69
N GLN A 27 -4.89 3.88 6.24
CA GLN A 27 -3.56 4.41 6.54
C GLN A 27 -2.87 5.03 5.32
N LEU A 28 -2.69 6.36 5.33
CA LEU A 28 -1.97 7.10 4.31
C LEU A 28 -0.50 7.33 4.73
N CYS A 29 0.43 6.78 3.96
CA CYS A 29 1.86 7.03 4.16
C CYS A 29 2.36 8.18 3.28
N LEU A 30 3.01 9.16 3.92
CA LEU A 30 3.47 10.41 3.30
C LEU A 30 4.99 10.44 3.05
N CYS A 31 5.68 9.32 3.27
CA CYS A 31 7.12 9.23 3.09
C CYS A 31 7.53 9.56 1.65
N SER A 32 8.79 9.94 1.47
CA SER A 32 9.35 10.26 0.16
C SER A 32 9.12 9.15 -0.87
N ILE A 33 9.19 7.88 -0.46
CA ILE A 33 8.96 6.74 -1.35
C ILE A 33 7.52 6.73 -1.84
N CYS A 34 6.53 6.67 -0.93
CA CYS A 34 5.11 6.65 -1.26
C CYS A 34 4.70 7.85 -2.10
N ARG A 35 5.22 9.05 -1.82
CA ARG A 35 4.92 10.24 -2.62
C ARG A 35 5.52 10.22 -4.02
N LYS A 36 6.71 9.63 -4.18
CA LYS A 36 7.40 9.58 -5.47
C LYS A 36 6.88 8.46 -6.37
N VAL A 37 6.46 7.32 -5.80
CA VAL A 37 5.99 6.16 -6.57
C VAL A 37 4.47 6.09 -6.68
N GLY A 38 3.73 6.54 -5.66
CA GLY A 38 2.27 6.46 -5.61
C GLY A 38 1.54 7.78 -5.87
N GLY A 39 2.26 8.90 -5.98
CA GLY A 39 1.71 10.22 -6.31
C GLY A 39 1.77 11.22 -5.15
N VAL A 40 1.46 12.48 -5.45
CA VAL A 40 1.74 13.63 -4.57
C VAL A 40 1.23 13.50 -3.13
N GLY A 41 0.07 12.85 -2.94
CA GLY A 41 -0.57 12.66 -1.64
C GLY A 41 -0.01 11.49 -0.81
N GLY A 42 0.87 10.66 -1.37
CA GLY A 42 1.38 9.46 -0.72
C GLY A 42 0.73 8.18 -1.25
N SER A 43 0.66 7.16 -0.42
CA SER A 43 0.06 5.87 -0.79
C SER A 43 -0.67 5.24 0.39
N VAL A 44 -1.76 4.53 0.09
CA VAL A 44 -2.47 3.66 1.03
C VAL A 44 -2.21 2.22 0.62
N ASN A 45 -1.63 1.46 1.54
CA ASN A 45 -1.43 0.02 1.37
C ASN A 45 -2.47 -0.72 2.22
N LEU A 46 -3.07 -1.76 1.65
CA LEU A 46 -3.95 -2.67 2.37
C LEU A 46 -3.13 -3.87 2.88
N GLY A 47 -3.77 -4.76 3.62
CA GLY A 47 -3.21 -6.08 3.89
C GLY A 47 -3.83 -7.14 2.99
N GLY A 48 -3.10 -8.22 2.80
CA GLY A 48 -3.49 -9.33 1.96
C GLY A 48 -2.66 -10.55 2.29
N HIS A 49 -3.21 -11.73 2.02
CA HIS A 49 -2.56 -13.01 2.25
C HIS A 49 -1.76 -13.39 1.00
N TYR A 50 -0.42 -13.40 1.10
CA TYR A 50 0.45 -13.58 -0.07
C TYR A 50 0.20 -14.90 -0.79
N GLU A 51 -0.07 -15.98 -0.06
CA GLU A 51 -0.37 -17.30 -0.65
C GLU A 51 -1.61 -17.31 -1.57
N THR A 52 -2.49 -16.33 -1.40
CA THR A 52 -3.71 -16.20 -2.20
C THR A 52 -3.56 -15.27 -3.40
N LEU A 53 -2.41 -14.60 -3.55
CA LEU A 53 -2.13 -13.71 -4.66
C LEU A 53 -2.08 -14.51 -5.97
N LYS A 54 -2.97 -14.17 -6.89
CA LYS A 54 -3.05 -14.76 -8.23
C LYS A 54 -2.88 -13.67 -9.27
N ILE A 55 -1.91 -13.83 -10.15
CA ILE A 55 -1.71 -12.93 -11.29
C ILE A 55 -2.48 -13.54 -12.46
N GLU A 56 -3.63 -12.96 -12.77
CA GLU A 56 -4.57 -13.47 -13.76
C GLU A 56 -4.14 -13.14 -15.19
N LYS A 57 -3.40 -12.03 -15.36
CA LYS A 57 -2.92 -11.55 -16.66
C LYS A 57 -1.70 -10.66 -16.49
N GLY A 58 -0.76 -10.73 -17.44
CA GLY A 58 0.29 -9.73 -17.62
C GLY A 58 1.49 -9.86 -16.68
N GLN A 59 1.84 -11.09 -16.28
CA GLN A 59 3.01 -11.37 -15.45
C GLN A 59 4.29 -10.75 -16.02
N GLU A 60 4.46 -10.83 -17.34
CA GLU A 60 5.56 -10.28 -18.13
C GLU A 60 5.60 -8.74 -18.15
N HIS A 61 4.55 -8.08 -17.66
CA HIS A 61 4.45 -6.64 -17.53
C HIS A 61 4.63 -6.15 -16.09
N ILE A 62 4.99 -7.03 -15.17
CA ILE A 62 5.31 -6.67 -13.79
C ILE A 62 6.81 -6.45 -13.67
N SER A 63 7.21 -5.33 -13.10
CA SER A 63 8.59 -5.01 -12.73
C SER A 63 8.67 -4.70 -11.25
N VAL A 64 9.87 -4.90 -10.69
CA VAL A 64 10.12 -4.74 -9.25
C VAL A 64 11.06 -3.58 -9.02
N TYR A 65 10.70 -2.70 -8.09
CA TYR A 65 11.54 -1.63 -7.59
C TYR A 65 11.81 -1.81 -6.08
N LYS A 66 13.07 -1.77 -5.69
CA LYS A 66 13.50 -1.68 -4.28
C LYS A 66 13.93 -0.26 -4.01
N ALA A 67 13.35 0.34 -2.96
CA ALA A 67 13.61 1.74 -2.64
C ALA A 67 15.06 1.93 -2.17
N VAL A 68 15.65 3.06 -2.54
CA VAL A 68 16.93 3.53 -2.01
C VAL A 68 16.65 4.35 -0.75
N MET A 69 17.18 3.89 0.37
CA MET A 69 17.10 4.52 1.69
C MET A 69 18.32 5.41 1.89
N ASN A 70 18.16 6.54 2.58
CA ASN A 70 19.22 7.51 2.87
C ASN A 70 20.06 7.88 1.63
N ARG A 71 19.37 8.08 0.49
CA ARG A 71 20.01 8.34 -0.80
C ARG A 71 20.96 9.54 -0.70
N ASP A 72 22.12 9.43 -1.36
CA ASP A 72 23.14 10.47 -1.41
C ASP A 72 23.86 10.71 -0.06
N THR A 73 23.85 9.72 0.85
CA THR A 73 24.55 9.76 2.16
C THR A 73 25.43 8.51 2.37
N PRO A 74 26.40 8.51 3.31
CA PRO A 74 27.17 7.32 3.65
C PRO A 74 26.34 6.14 4.16
N GLU A 75 25.14 6.38 4.67
CA GLU A 75 24.20 5.37 5.18
C GLU A 75 23.22 4.85 4.11
N GLU A 76 23.51 5.10 2.82
CA GLU A 76 22.69 4.64 1.70
C GLU A 76 22.53 3.11 1.71
N SER A 77 21.30 2.64 1.54
CA SER A 77 21.00 1.20 1.50
C SER A 77 19.77 0.90 0.64
N ILE A 78 19.63 -0.36 0.23
CA ILE A 78 18.47 -0.83 -0.53
C ILE A 78 17.48 -1.49 0.42
N ALA A 79 16.22 -1.03 0.38
CA ALA A 79 15.15 -1.62 1.18
C ALA A 79 14.92 -3.10 0.79
N ALA A 80 14.60 -3.93 1.79
CA ALA A 80 14.23 -5.33 1.55
C ALA A 80 12.91 -5.44 0.74
N SER A 81 11.96 -4.57 1.07
CA SER A 81 10.64 -4.48 0.41
C SER A 81 10.70 -4.29 -1.11
N GLU A 82 9.90 -5.06 -1.81
CA GLU A 82 9.73 -5.13 -3.25
C GLU A 82 8.43 -4.45 -3.66
N ARG A 83 8.52 -3.38 -4.43
CA ARG A 83 7.36 -2.70 -5.02
C ARG A 83 7.15 -3.22 -6.42
N ASN A 84 6.04 -3.92 -6.61
CA ASN A 84 5.62 -4.49 -7.89
C ASN A 84 4.76 -3.46 -8.62
N PHE A 85 5.13 -3.14 -9.86
CA PHE A 85 4.46 -2.13 -10.67
C PHE A 85 4.35 -2.58 -12.12
N CYS A 86 3.38 -2.03 -12.85
CA CYS A 86 3.24 -2.30 -14.27
C CYS A 86 4.30 -1.54 -15.07
N SER A 87 5.14 -2.25 -15.83
CA SER A 87 6.19 -1.65 -16.67
C SER A 87 5.66 -0.87 -17.88
N LYS A 88 4.36 -1.00 -18.20
CA LYS A 88 3.71 -0.31 -19.33
C LYS A 88 3.12 1.04 -18.95
N CYS A 89 2.58 1.18 -17.74
CA CYS A 89 1.88 2.39 -17.30
C CYS A 89 2.35 2.92 -15.94
N SER A 90 3.36 2.29 -15.33
CA SER A 90 3.92 2.67 -14.03
C SER A 90 2.97 2.58 -12.84
N ALA A 91 1.77 2.00 -13.01
CA ALA A 91 0.84 1.80 -11.90
C ALA A 91 1.44 0.85 -10.85
N MET A 92 1.49 1.33 -9.61
CA MET A 92 1.89 0.54 -8.44
C MET A 92 0.81 -0.49 -8.11
N LEU A 93 1.20 -1.75 -7.92
CA LEU A 93 0.27 -2.87 -7.74
C LEU A 93 0.25 -3.33 -6.29
N TRP A 94 1.39 -3.82 -5.79
CA TRP A 94 1.55 -4.25 -4.40
C TRP A 94 2.99 -4.12 -3.92
N LEU A 95 3.15 -4.15 -2.60
CA LEU A 95 4.42 -4.31 -1.94
C LEU A 95 4.51 -5.71 -1.31
N TYR A 96 5.68 -6.32 -1.39
CA TYR A 96 6.02 -7.59 -0.76
C TYR A 96 7.32 -7.43 0.00
N ASP A 97 7.48 -8.07 1.16
CA ASP A 97 8.76 -8.10 1.86
C ASP A 97 8.99 -9.51 2.40
N LYS A 98 10.14 -10.10 2.05
CA LYS A 98 10.51 -11.46 2.45
C LYS A 98 10.62 -11.64 3.96
N SER A 99 10.73 -10.56 4.74
CA SER A 99 10.71 -10.61 6.20
C SER A 99 9.33 -10.97 6.78
N TRP A 100 8.26 -10.81 5.99
CA TRP A 100 6.87 -11.21 6.30
C TRP A 100 6.27 -11.94 5.09
N PRO A 101 6.76 -13.17 4.80
CA PRO A 101 6.45 -13.88 3.56
C PRO A 101 4.95 -14.24 3.41
N GLU A 102 4.20 -14.24 4.50
CA GLU A 102 2.76 -14.46 4.54
C GLU A 102 1.94 -13.24 4.09
N LEU A 103 2.54 -12.05 4.08
CA LEU A 103 1.85 -10.79 3.83
C LEU A 103 2.15 -10.22 2.43
N VAL A 104 1.11 -9.65 1.83
CA VAL A 104 1.21 -8.79 0.66
C VAL A 104 0.43 -7.50 0.89
N HIS A 105 0.95 -6.40 0.37
CA HIS A 105 0.41 -5.07 0.61
C HIS A 105 -0.03 -4.40 -0.69
N PRO A 106 -1.21 -4.73 -1.24
CA PRO A 106 -1.69 -4.09 -2.45
C PRO A 106 -1.90 -2.59 -2.22
N PHE A 107 -1.63 -1.78 -3.23
CA PHE A 107 -1.99 -0.37 -3.21
C PHE A 107 -3.50 -0.27 -3.36
N ALA A 108 -4.17 0.49 -2.49
CA ALA A 108 -5.62 0.68 -2.57
C ALA A 108 -6.04 1.25 -3.94
N SER A 109 -5.18 2.06 -4.57
CA SER A 109 -5.37 2.62 -5.91
C SER A 109 -5.35 1.59 -7.05
N ALA A 110 -4.91 0.36 -6.79
CA ALA A 110 -4.88 -0.73 -7.76
C ALA A 110 -6.10 -1.65 -7.62
N ILE A 111 -6.97 -1.47 -6.62
CA ILE A 111 -8.12 -2.33 -6.38
C ILE A 111 -9.34 -1.81 -7.13
N ASP A 112 -9.90 -2.66 -7.99
CA ASP A 112 -11.10 -2.38 -8.78
C ASP A 112 -12.37 -2.87 -8.09
N SER A 113 -12.30 -3.99 -7.36
CA SER A 113 -13.46 -4.55 -6.66
C SER A 113 -13.09 -5.43 -5.46
N PRO A 114 -13.99 -5.56 -4.46
CA PRO A 114 -15.20 -4.76 -4.29
C PRO A 114 -14.86 -3.28 -4.02
N ALA A 115 -15.89 -2.43 -4.02
CA ALA A 115 -15.70 -1.06 -3.54
C ALA A 115 -15.15 -1.10 -2.10
N LEU A 116 -14.03 -0.43 -1.87
CA LEU A 116 -13.39 -0.40 -0.56
C LEU A 116 -14.26 0.40 0.41
N GLN A 117 -14.46 -0.15 1.61
CA GLN A 117 -15.18 0.54 2.67
C GLN A 117 -14.43 1.82 3.05
N ILE A 118 -15.16 2.93 3.16
CA ILE A 118 -14.56 4.22 3.56
C ILE A 118 -14.31 4.18 5.08
N PRO A 119 -13.07 4.42 5.55
CA PRO A 119 -12.80 4.53 6.99
C PRO A 119 -13.42 5.79 7.58
N GLU A 120 -13.93 5.73 8.82
CA GLU A 120 -14.45 6.91 9.52
C GLU A 120 -13.36 7.97 9.78
N LYS A 121 -12.11 7.52 9.92
CA LYS A 121 -10.95 8.35 10.21
C LYS A 121 -9.73 7.84 9.45
N MET A 122 -9.01 8.75 8.80
CA MET A 122 -7.72 8.43 8.18
C MET A 122 -6.58 8.48 9.21
N VAL A 123 -5.61 7.58 9.09
CA VAL A 123 -4.35 7.62 9.83
C VAL A 123 -3.24 8.04 8.87
N CYS A 124 -2.71 9.25 9.05
CA CYS A 124 -1.62 9.79 8.25
C CYS A 124 -0.29 9.55 8.96
N VAL A 125 0.63 8.81 8.35
CA VAL A 125 1.95 8.49 8.92
C VAL A 125 3.08 9.10 8.09
N LYS A 126 4.27 9.20 8.69
CA LYS A 126 5.46 9.80 8.07
C LYS A 126 5.25 11.27 7.70
N ALA A 127 4.54 12.00 8.56
CA ALA A 127 4.30 13.43 8.39
C ALA A 127 5.59 14.27 8.51
N ASP A 128 6.61 13.75 9.20
CA ASP A 128 7.97 14.30 9.25
C ASP A 128 8.63 14.41 7.87
N SER A 129 8.29 13.48 6.96
CA SER A 129 8.81 13.38 5.60
C SER A 129 7.90 14.09 4.56
N LYS A 130 6.79 14.66 5.02
CA LYS A 130 5.78 15.32 4.18
C LYS A 130 6.16 16.80 3.95
N PRO A 131 6.43 17.22 2.70
CA PRO A 131 6.62 18.63 2.37
C PRO A 131 5.38 19.47 2.69
N ASP A 132 5.56 20.75 2.99
CA ASP A 132 4.48 21.64 3.40
C ASP A 132 3.38 21.82 2.35
N TYR A 133 3.75 21.79 1.06
CA TYR A 133 2.78 21.92 -0.04
C TYR A 133 1.85 20.71 -0.21
N VAL A 134 2.20 19.55 0.36
CA VAL A 134 1.38 18.34 0.28
C VAL A 134 0.26 18.44 1.31
N ARG A 135 -0.99 18.42 0.81
CA ARG A 135 -2.20 18.50 1.63
C ARG A 135 -2.55 17.13 2.21
N LEU A 136 -3.02 17.13 3.45
CA LEU A 136 -3.59 15.94 4.08
C LEU A 136 -5.03 15.71 3.59
N PRO A 137 -5.56 14.47 3.67
CA PRO A 137 -6.94 14.20 3.33
C PRO A 137 -7.91 15.02 4.18
N GLU A 138 -9.03 15.38 3.58
CA GLU A 138 -10.15 16.02 4.27
C GLU A 138 -10.80 15.07 5.28
N GLY A 139 -11.65 15.60 6.16
CA GLY A 139 -12.32 14.81 7.19
C GLY A 139 -11.47 14.50 8.42
N ALA A 140 -12.01 13.60 9.25
CA ALA A 140 -11.40 13.17 10.51
C ALA A 140 -10.09 12.41 10.24
N LYS A 141 -9.04 12.78 10.97
CA LYS A 141 -7.72 12.17 10.81
C LYS A 141 -6.89 12.22 12.08
N GLU A 142 -6.03 11.23 12.21
CA GLU A 142 -4.88 11.24 13.12
C GLU A 142 -3.61 11.40 12.29
N VAL A 143 -2.65 12.16 12.82
CA VAL A 143 -1.40 12.48 12.12
C VAL A 143 -0.23 12.13 13.03
N TYR A 144 0.65 11.27 12.53
CA TYR A 144 1.86 10.85 13.21
C TYR A 144 3.08 11.35 12.43
N ALA A 145 4.04 11.92 13.16
CA ALA A 145 5.34 12.27 12.60
C ALA A 145 5.99 11.02 11.99
N GLU A 146 6.02 9.92 12.73
CA GLU A 146 6.49 8.60 12.28
C GLU A 146 5.30 7.65 12.00
N TYR A 147 5.46 6.35 12.26
CA TYR A 147 4.36 5.39 12.31
C TYR A 147 3.54 5.56 13.60
N GLY A 148 2.23 5.26 13.51
CA GLY A 148 1.35 5.18 14.67
C GLY A 148 1.60 3.93 15.53
N PRO A 149 0.93 3.81 16.68
CA PRO A 149 1.16 2.71 17.63
C PRO A 149 0.52 1.37 17.22
N GLU A 150 -0.38 1.37 16.23
CA GLU A 150 -1.15 0.19 15.84
C GLU A 150 -0.55 -0.46 14.59
N SER A 151 -0.52 -1.79 14.57
CA SER A 151 -0.32 -2.53 13.32
C SER A 151 -1.57 -2.45 12.44
N LEU A 152 -1.42 -2.77 11.15
CA LEU A 152 -2.54 -2.86 10.23
C LEU A 152 -3.65 -3.78 10.77
N GLU A 153 -3.29 -4.96 11.28
CA GLU A 153 -4.23 -5.91 11.87
C GLU A 153 -4.86 -5.40 13.16
N SER A 154 -4.05 -4.88 14.09
CA SER A 154 -4.53 -4.40 15.38
C SER A 154 -5.55 -3.27 15.24
N TRP A 155 -5.30 -2.34 14.31
CA TRP A 155 -6.24 -1.27 14.01
C TRP A 155 -7.57 -1.82 13.47
N HIS A 156 -7.52 -2.76 12.52
CA HIS A 156 -8.75 -3.36 11.97
C HIS A 156 -9.54 -4.11 13.04
N LYS A 157 -8.87 -4.88 13.91
CA LYS A 157 -9.51 -5.62 15.02
C LYS A 157 -10.18 -4.67 16.01
N LYS A 158 -9.47 -3.63 16.45
CA LYS A 158 -9.98 -2.62 17.38
C LYS A 158 -11.21 -1.89 16.85
N ASN A 159 -11.28 -1.65 15.54
CA ASN A 159 -12.39 -0.96 14.89
C ASN A 159 -13.50 -1.91 14.42
N GLY A 160 -13.41 -3.22 14.67
CA GLY A 160 -14.42 -4.19 14.22
C GLY A 160 -14.48 -4.35 12.69
N LEU A 161 -13.37 -4.05 12.00
CA LEU A 161 -13.22 -4.07 10.54
C LEU A 161 -12.33 -5.21 10.05
N PHE A 162 -11.81 -6.03 10.98
CA PHE A 162 -11.08 -7.24 10.65
C PHE A 162 -12.09 -8.33 10.23
N VAL A 163 -11.77 -9.07 9.17
CA VAL A 163 -12.56 -10.21 8.73
C VAL A 163 -11.73 -11.49 8.80
N ASP A 164 -12.20 -12.45 9.60
CA ASP A 164 -11.58 -13.77 9.76
C ASP A 164 -11.64 -14.58 8.47
#